data_AF-Q4CKR2-F1
#
_entry.id   AF-Q4CKR2-F1
#
_cell.length_a   1.000
_cell.length_b   1.000
_cell.length_c   1.000
_cell.angle_alpha   90.00
_cell.angle_beta   90.00
_cell.angle_gamma   90.00
#
_symmetry.space_group_name_H-M   'P 1'
#
loop_
_entity.id
_entity.type
_entity.pdbx_description
1 polymer ?
#
loop_
_entity_poly.entity_id
_entity_poly.type
_entity_poly.pdbx_seq_one_letter_code
_entity_poly.pdbx_strand_id
1 'polypeptide(L)'
;ESDVRPMCIWMKHNRQLREEEADYWKKVKDRMDKVGPLLRYIFDDSEYKSRLVSCESRVKSMNLFATHYYSILGTNEVCDDSHISHKVVKVVRVRGGSKLELPYNALMSPYLGNLVTCKLAELMAPNNFILLVLAIRDDLLSKPLEKHSVFTFFSGAFVSAIIPKLRELKLQEDAPPHRCALESRPHERPLKPCLLPLLEKFKKKINIGSRVLYKPVAQNFPLVDAFFFIESPQKTLVGLRMATAGGHHTTTSTVRQFTECLAAYFNGWEELSREMSWEMIYVQHENSKKITKWQRCGPVNTENLSDDEKEIVAFWNGKVH
;
A
#
# COMPACT_ATOMS: atom_id res chain seq x y z
N GLU A 1 16.15 -6.97 -14.68
CA GLU A 1 16.41 -5.51 -14.56
C GLU A 1 17.85 -5.18 -14.90
N SER A 2 18.83 -6.00 -14.46
CA SER A 2 20.26 -5.87 -14.78
C SER A 2 20.56 -5.59 -16.26
N ASP A 3 19.85 -6.25 -17.17
CA ASP A 3 20.19 -6.21 -18.60
C ASP A 3 19.56 -5.00 -19.32
N VAL A 4 18.49 -4.43 -18.76
CA VAL A 4 17.77 -3.32 -19.39
C VAL A 4 18.55 -2.00 -19.27
N ARG A 5 19.27 -1.80 -18.16
CA ARG A 5 20.06 -0.58 -17.94
C ARG A 5 21.20 -0.42 -18.98
N PRO A 6 22.02 -1.45 -19.27
CA PRO A 6 22.97 -1.43 -20.38
C PRO A 6 22.31 -1.11 -21.73
N MET A 7 21.14 -1.67 -22.03
CA MET A 7 20.41 -1.36 -23.27
C MET A 7 20.01 0.12 -23.34
N CYS A 8 19.59 0.72 -22.22
CA CYS A 8 19.26 2.13 -22.15
C CYS A 8 20.47 3.02 -22.46
N ILE A 9 21.62 2.69 -21.89
CA ILE A 9 22.89 3.39 -22.15
C ILE A 9 23.23 3.28 -23.64
N TRP A 10 23.16 2.08 -24.21
CA TRP A 10 23.48 1.87 -25.62
C TRP A 10 22.54 2.62 -26.57
N MET A 11 21.22 2.60 -26.33
CA MET A 11 20.25 3.34 -27.14
C MET A 11 20.41 4.86 -27.09
N LYS A 12 21.09 5.39 -26.05
CA LYS A 12 21.30 6.83 -25.84
C LYS A 12 22.75 7.26 -25.98
N HIS A 13 23.66 6.35 -26.33
CA HIS A 13 25.10 6.63 -26.45
C HIS A 13 25.43 7.77 -27.44
N ASN A 14 24.54 8.09 -28.39
CA ASN A 14 24.72 9.23 -29.30
C ASN A 14 24.24 10.58 -28.73
N ARG A 15 23.67 10.61 -27.51
CA ARG A 15 23.23 11.83 -26.84
C ARG A 15 24.30 12.28 -25.86
N GLN A 16 24.73 13.54 -25.99
CA GLN A 16 26.00 14.04 -25.44
C GLN A 16 26.01 14.30 -23.91
N LEU A 17 24.91 14.06 -23.18
CA LEU A 17 24.78 14.47 -21.79
C LEU A 17 24.32 13.31 -20.88
N ARG A 18 25.12 13.01 -19.84
CA ARG A 18 24.81 12.04 -18.78
C ARG A 18 23.44 12.25 -18.13
N GLU A 19 22.98 13.50 -18.05
CA GLU A 19 21.67 13.85 -17.49
C GLU A 19 20.51 13.26 -18.30
N GLU A 20 20.61 13.26 -19.63
CA GLU A 20 19.59 12.68 -20.50
C GLU A 20 19.54 11.15 -20.38
N GLU A 21 20.69 10.51 -20.20
CA GLU A 21 20.75 9.06 -19.96
C GLU A 21 20.09 8.70 -18.64
N ALA A 22 20.34 9.49 -17.59
CA ALA A 22 19.75 9.29 -16.27
C ALA A 22 18.22 9.49 -16.29
N ASP A 23 17.74 10.54 -16.97
CA ASP A 23 16.30 10.78 -17.13
C ASP A 23 15.62 9.68 -17.96
N TYR A 24 16.25 9.25 -19.06
CA TYR A 24 15.75 8.15 -19.87
C TYR A 24 15.68 6.84 -19.08
N TRP A 25 16.72 6.51 -18.31
CA TRP A 25 16.70 5.34 -17.43
C TRP A 25 15.60 5.43 -16.37
N LYS A 26 15.43 6.60 -15.73
CA LYS A 26 14.33 6.84 -14.77
C LYS A 26 12.97 6.59 -15.42
N LYS A 27 12.77 7.06 -16.65
CA LYS A 27 11.55 6.82 -17.43
C LYS A 27 11.34 5.34 -17.74
N VAL A 28 12.37 4.62 -18.20
CA VAL A 28 12.28 3.18 -18.48
C VAL A 28 11.98 2.39 -17.21
N LYS A 29 12.61 2.73 -16.08
CA LYS A 29 12.34 2.10 -14.79
C LYS A 29 10.90 2.29 -14.33
N ASP A 30 10.38 3.52 -14.42
CA ASP A 30 8.97 3.80 -14.13
C ASP A 30 8.03 2.99 -15.03
N ARG A 31 8.37 2.80 -16.32
CA ARG A 31 7.59 1.97 -17.23
C ARG A 31 7.63 0.49 -16.82
N MET A 32 8.80 -0.03 -16.44
CA MET A 32 8.95 -1.40 -15.94
C MET A 32 8.12 -1.65 -14.67
N ASP A 33 8.09 -0.69 -13.75
CA ASP A 33 7.27 -0.76 -12.54
C ASP A 33 5.77 -0.81 -12.84
N LYS A 34 5.34 -0.30 -14.01
CA LYS A 34 3.93 -0.30 -14.44
C LYS A 34 3.54 -1.48 -15.31
N VAL A 35 4.29 -1.81 -16.35
CA VAL A 35 3.90 -2.83 -17.35
C VAL A 35 4.80 -4.07 -17.35
N GLY A 36 5.79 -4.11 -16.47
CA GLY A 36 6.77 -5.19 -16.38
C GLY A 36 7.98 -5.00 -17.30
N PRO A 37 8.98 -5.88 -17.20
CA PRO A 37 10.25 -5.77 -17.94
C PRO A 37 10.14 -6.22 -19.41
N LEU A 38 9.08 -5.80 -20.11
CA LEU A 38 8.80 -6.20 -21.49
C LEU A 38 9.39 -5.17 -22.46
N LEU A 39 10.52 -5.51 -23.08
CA LEU A 39 11.31 -4.62 -23.95
C LEU A 39 10.45 -3.90 -25.02
N ARG A 40 9.49 -4.63 -25.61
CA ARG A 40 8.54 -4.11 -26.60
C ARG A 40 7.79 -2.85 -26.12
N TYR A 41 7.44 -2.79 -24.84
CA TYR A 41 6.60 -1.73 -24.30
C TYR A 41 7.38 -0.67 -23.52
N ILE A 42 8.57 -0.97 -23.00
CA ILE A 42 9.26 -0.05 -22.07
C ILE A 42 10.12 1.00 -22.76
N PHE A 43 10.53 0.79 -24.02
CA PHE A 43 11.36 1.76 -24.74
C PHE A 43 10.53 2.76 -25.56
N ASP A 44 9.41 2.33 -26.13
CA ASP A 44 8.52 3.20 -26.90
C ASP A 44 7.38 3.79 -26.04
N ASP A 45 7.09 5.08 -26.23
CA ASP A 45 6.07 5.78 -25.44
C ASP A 45 4.64 5.41 -25.81
N SER A 46 4.38 5.18 -27.11
CA SER A 46 3.07 4.79 -27.62
C SER A 46 2.74 3.36 -27.21
N GLU A 47 3.68 2.43 -27.41
CA GLU A 47 3.56 1.04 -27.00
C GLU A 47 3.37 0.91 -25.48
N TYR A 48 4.12 1.69 -24.69
CA TYR A 48 3.94 1.77 -23.24
C TYR A 48 2.51 2.16 -22.87
N LYS A 49 2.02 3.29 -23.42
CA LYS A 49 0.69 3.84 -23.11
C LYS A 49 -0.42 2.87 -23.52
N SER A 50 -0.31 2.31 -24.72
CA SER A 50 -1.24 1.30 -25.25
C SER A 50 -1.31 0.09 -24.33
N ARG A 51 -0.15 -0.45 -23.92
CA ARG A 51 -0.06 -1.58 -23.00
C ARG A 51 -0.69 -1.25 -21.64
N LEU A 52 -0.37 -0.09 -21.07
CA LEU A 52 -0.90 0.33 -19.78
C LEU A 52 -2.43 0.39 -19.78
N VAL A 53 -3.03 1.04 -20.78
CA VAL A 53 -4.49 1.12 -20.95
C VAL A 53 -5.10 -0.28 -21.09
N SER A 54 -4.47 -1.14 -21.88
CA SER A 54 -4.93 -2.52 -22.10
C SER A 54 -4.91 -3.35 -20.80
N CYS A 55 -3.86 -3.20 -19.99
CA CYS A 55 -3.75 -3.87 -18.69
C CYS A 55 -4.79 -3.34 -17.70
N GLU A 56 -4.94 -2.02 -17.56
CA GLU A 56 -5.92 -1.41 -16.65
C GLU A 56 -7.36 -1.78 -17.04
N SER A 57 -7.69 -1.77 -18.33
CA SER A 57 -8.99 -2.19 -18.83
C SER A 57 -9.28 -3.64 -18.47
N ARG A 58 -8.27 -4.53 -18.57
CA ARG A 58 -8.44 -5.94 -18.18
C ARG A 58 -8.77 -6.08 -16.70
N VAL A 59 -8.06 -5.37 -15.82
CA VAL A 59 -8.34 -5.42 -14.37
C VAL A 59 -9.75 -4.86 -14.08
N LYS A 60 -10.12 -3.73 -14.69
CA LYS A 60 -11.46 -3.14 -14.52
C LYS A 60 -12.59 -4.08 -14.95
N SER A 61 -12.37 -4.88 -15.99
CA SER A 61 -13.34 -5.87 -16.49
C SER A 61 -13.47 -7.14 -15.65
N MET A 62 -12.65 -7.33 -14.61
CA MET A 62 -12.73 -8.52 -13.76
C MET A 62 -14.07 -8.57 -13.01
N ASN A 63 -14.69 -9.75 -13.01
CA ASN A 63 -15.92 -10.06 -12.30
C ASN A 63 -15.65 -11.20 -11.28
N LEU A 64 -16.69 -11.60 -10.56
CA LEU A 64 -16.59 -12.67 -9.56
C LEU A 64 -16.07 -13.99 -10.18
N PHE A 65 -16.52 -14.37 -11.37
CA PHE A 65 -16.04 -15.60 -12.03
C PHE A 65 -14.54 -15.54 -12.35
N ALA A 66 -14.04 -14.36 -12.73
CA ALA A 66 -12.62 -14.16 -13.01
C ALA A 66 -11.73 -14.52 -11.82
N THR A 67 -12.21 -14.40 -10.57
CA THR A 67 -11.38 -14.65 -9.38
C THR A 67 -10.92 -16.10 -9.30
N HIS A 68 -11.69 -17.06 -9.79
CA HIS A 68 -11.31 -18.48 -9.79
C HIS A 68 -10.01 -18.72 -10.56
N TYR A 69 -9.84 -18.03 -11.68
CA TYR A 69 -8.66 -18.15 -12.52
C TYR A 69 -7.42 -17.51 -11.88
N TYR A 70 -7.58 -16.48 -11.04
CA TYR A 70 -6.46 -15.88 -10.33
C TYR A 70 -6.03 -16.66 -9.08
N SER A 71 -6.73 -17.73 -8.71
CA SER A 71 -6.32 -18.60 -7.60
C SER A 71 -4.99 -19.31 -7.86
N ILE A 72 -4.57 -19.44 -9.13
CA ILE A 72 -3.30 -20.08 -9.51
C ILE A 72 -2.07 -19.23 -9.20
N LEU A 73 -2.24 -17.96 -8.82
CA LEU A 73 -1.11 -17.07 -8.54
C LEU A 73 -0.25 -17.63 -7.40
N GLY A 74 1.07 -17.62 -7.56
CA GLY A 74 2.01 -18.23 -6.62
C GLY A 74 2.11 -19.76 -6.73
N THR A 75 1.45 -20.38 -7.72
CA THR A 75 1.54 -21.82 -7.99
C THR A 75 2.16 -22.09 -9.35
N ASN A 76 2.52 -23.36 -9.59
CA ASN A 76 2.97 -23.86 -10.89
C ASN A 76 1.83 -24.44 -11.76
N GLU A 77 0.57 -24.18 -11.40
CA GLU A 77 -0.57 -24.64 -12.19
C GLU A 77 -0.59 -23.97 -13.57
N VAL A 78 -1.07 -24.71 -14.58
CA VAL A 78 -1.13 -24.21 -15.94
C VAL A 78 -2.19 -23.12 -16.03
N CYS A 79 -1.74 -21.97 -16.51
CA CYS A 79 -2.57 -20.79 -16.72
C CYS A 79 -3.54 -21.02 -17.89
N ASP A 80 -4.85 -20.93 -17.64
CA ASP A 80 -5.84 -20.89 -18.72
C ASP A 80 -5.81 -19.54 -19.42
N ASP A 81 -5.13 -19.48 -20.57
CA ASP A 81 -4.93 -18.25 -21.36
C ASP A 81 -6.24 -17.63 -21.85
N SER A 82 -7.34 -18.40 -21.89
CA SER A 82 -8.65 -17.87 -22.29
C SER A 82 -9.24 -16.92 -21.24
N HIS A 83 -8.89 -17.10 -19.97
CA HIS A 83 -9.42 -16.29 -18.86
C HIS A 83 -8.33 -15.46 -18.19
N ILE A 84 -7.10 -15.95 -18.13
CA ILE A 84 -5.98 -15.24 -17.50
C ILE A 84 -5.17 -14.57 -18.57
N SER A 85 -5.28 -13.26 -18.60
CA SER A 85 -4.62 -12.47 -19.63
C SER A 85 -3.12 -12.34 -19.31
N HIS A 86 -2.27 -12.76 -20.24
CA HIS A 86 -0.82 -12.45 -20.28
C HIS A 86 -0.50 -10.94 -20.17
N LYS A 87 -1.52 -10.06 -20.22
CA LYS A 87 -1.41 -8.63 -19.88
C LYS A 87 -1.09 -8.39 -18.40
N VAL A 88 -1.51 -9.27 -17.50
CA VAL A 88 -1.41 -9.06 -16.05
C VAL A 88 -0.65 -10.15 -15.31
N VAL A 89 -0.54 -11.34 -15.89
CA VAL A 89 0.22 -12.48 -15.33
C VAL A 89 1.42 -12.81 -16.21
N LYS A 90 2.54 -13.16 -15.58
CA LYS A 90 3.74 -13.74 -16.21
C LYS A 90 4.08 -15.04 -15.51
N VAL A 91 4.84 -15.88 -16.19
CA VAL A 91 5.52 -17.01 -15.57
C VAL A 91 6.91 -16.55 -15.13
N VAL A 92 7.28 -16.85 -13.89
CA VAL A 92 8.64 -16.64 -13.38
C VAL A 92 9.27 -17.96 -12.98
N ARG A 93 10.59 -18.02 -13.08
CA ARG A 93 11.35 -19.20 -12.68
C ARG A 93 11.82 -19.02 -11.24
N VAL A 94 11.35 -19.86 -10.34
CA VAL A 94 11.78 -19.88 -8.93
C VAL A 94 12.75 -21.04 -8.75
N ARG A 95 13.93 -20.76 -8.20
CA ARG A 95 14.94 -21.77 -7.89
C ARG A 95 14.98 -22.00 -6.38
N GLY A 96 14.55 -23.19 -5.97
CA GLY A 96 14.61 -23.61 -4.57
C GLY A 96 16.00 -24.05 -4.12
N GLY A 97 16.18 -24.21 -2.80
CA GLY A 97 17.44 -24.64 -2.19
C GLY A 97 17.95 -26.00 -2.67
N SER A 98 17.06 -26.87 -3.16
CA SER A 98 17.37 -28.19 -3.72
C SER A 98 17.84 -28.15 -5.18
N LYS A 99 18.12 -26.97 -5.76
CA LYS A 99 18.39 -26.76 -7.20
C LYS A 99 17.22 -27.12 -8.12
N LEU A 100 16.04 -27.44 -7.57
CA LEU A 100 14.82 -27.58 -8.34
C LEU A 100 14.34 -26.22 -8.81
N GLU A 101 13.97 -26.14 -10.08
CA GLU A 101 13.41 -24.94 -10.71
C GLU A 101 11.94 -25.22 -11.02
N LEU A 102 11.05 -24.35 -10.53
CA LEU A 102 9.62 -24.43 -10.82
C LEU A 102 9.12 -23.15 -11.48
N PRO A 103 8.26 -23.26 -12.51
CA PRO A 103 7.61 -22.11 -13.11
C PRO A 103 6.42 -21.68 -12.24
N TYR A 104 6.40 -20.45 -11.74
CA TYR A 104 5.32 -19.93 -10.91
C TYR A 104 4.58 -18.80 -11.63
N ASN A 105 3.27 -18.68 -11.39
CA ASN A 105 2.45 -17.61 -11.93
C ASN A 105 2.54 -16.35 -11.06
N ALA A 106 3.20 -15.32 -11.59
CA ALA A 106 3.41 -14.04 -10.94
C ALA A 106 2.61 -12.91 -11.57
N LEU A 107 2.38 -11.84 -10.81
CA LEU A 107 1.88 -10.59 -11.36
C LEU A 107 2.96 -9.89 -12.19
N MET A 108 2.54 -9.29 -13.31
CA MET A 108 3.44 -8.74 -14.32
C MET A 108 4.42 -7.69 -13.76
N SER A 109 3.90 -6.79 -12.93
CA SER A 109 4.59 -5.63 -12.39
C SER A 109 4.08 -5.28 -10.99
N PRO A 110 4.84 -4.52 -10.18
CA PRO A 110 4.36 -4.02 -8.88
C PRO A 110 3.05 -3.21 -8.96
N TYR A 111 2.91 -2.35 -9.97
CA TYR A 111 1.70 -1.55 -10.17
C TYR A 111 0.47 -2.43 -10.48
N LEU A 112 0.62 -3.38 -11.41
CA LEU A 112 -0.46 -4.31 -11.75
C LEU A 112 -0.75 -5.25 -10.58
N GLY A 113 0.28 -5.58 -9.78
CA GLY A 113 0.11 -6.29 -8.52
C GLY A 113 -0.88 -5.58 -7.61
N ASN A 114 -0.66 -4.28 -7.34
CA ASN A 114 -1.60 -3.50 -6.53
C ASN A 114 -3.01 -3.48 -7.13
N LEU A 115 -3.15 -3.21 -8.43
CA LEU A 115 -4.45 -3.13 -9.10
C LEU A 115 -5.22 -4.45 -9.03
N VAL A 116 -4.58 -5.56 -9.42
CA VAL A 116 -5.18 -6.89 -9.42
C VAL A 116 -5.56 -7.28 -8.00
N THR A 117 -4.65 -7.11 -7.03
CA THR A 117 -4.92 -7.51 -5.66
C THR A 117 -6.04 -6.69 -5.02
N CYS A 118 -6.13 -5.38 -5.30
CA CYS A 118 -7.28 -4.58 -4.84
C CYS A 118 -8.59 -5.03 -5.50
N LYS A 119 -8.57 -5.34 -6.80
CA LYS A 119 -9.76 -5.80 -7.49
C LYS A 119 -10.21 -7.17 -6.98
N LEU A 120 -9.28 -8.07 -6.71
CA LEU A 120 -9.56 -9.37 -6.09
C LEU A 120 -10.10 -9.20 -4.68
N ALA A 121 -9.55 -8.29 -3.88
CA ALA A 121 -10.05 -8.04 -2.52
C ALA A 121 -11.47 -7.45 -2.50
N GLU A 122 -11.88 -6.74 -3.55
CA GLU A 122 -13.26 -6.29 -3.75
C GLU A 122 -14.20 -7.44 -4.13
N LEU A 123 -13.73 -8.40 -4.93
CA LEU A 123 -14.56 -9.45 -5.53
C LEU A 123 -14.63 -10.74 -4.68
N MET A 124 -13.57 -11.07 -3.94
CA MET A 124 -13.47 -12.33 -3.21
C MET A 124 -13.98 -12.23 -1.78
N ALA A 125 -14.43 -13.36 -1.23
CA ALA A 125 -14.63 -13.49 0.20
C ALA A 125 -13.31 -13.21 0.94
N PRO A 126 -13.30 -12.43 2.05
CA PRO A 126 -12.06 -12.02 2.72
C PRO A 126 -11.12 -13.17 3.06
N ASN A 127 -11.65 -14.29 3.55
CA ASN A 127 -10.81 -15.44 3.91
C ASN A 127 -10.15 -16.09 2.69
N ASN A 128 -10.87 -16.24 1.58
CA ASN A 128 -10.31 -16.79 0.33
C ASN A 128 -9.23 -15.86 -0.23
N PHE A 129 -9.47 -14.56 -0.16
CA PHE A 129 -8.49 -13.56 -0.58
C PHE A 129 -7.22 -13.60 0.29
N ILE A 130 -7.36 -13.72 1.62
CA ILE A 130 -6.22 -13.83 2.53
C ILE A 130 -5.40 -15.08 2.20
N LEU A 131 -6.05 -16.22 1.98
CA LEU A 131 -5.36 -17.46 1.56
C LEU A 131 -4.59 -17.27 0.25
N LEU A 132 -5.18 -16.57 -0.73
CA LEU A 132 -4.51 -16.24 -1.98
C LEU A 132 -3.27 -15.37 -1.76
N VAL A 133 -3.36 -14.31 -0.95
CA VAL A 133 -2.22 -13.46 -0.61
C VAL A 133 -1.09 -14.26 0.06
N LEU A 134 -1.44 -15.23 0.91
CA LEU A 134 -0.47 -16.14 1.55
C LEU A 134 0.20 -17.08 0.53
N ALA A 135 -0.52 -17.52 -0.51
CA ALA A 135 0.03 -18.38 -1.56
C ALA A 135 1.03 -17.64 -2.47
N ILE A 136 0.83 -16.34 -2.72
CA ILE A 136 1.70 -15.54 -3.61
C ILE A 136 3.05 -15.19 -2.94
N ARG A 137 3.29 -15.63 -1.70
CA ARG A 137 4.41 -15.21 -0.83
C ARG A 137 5.80 -15.32 -1.46
N ASP A 138 6.03 -16.24 -2.39
CA ASP A 138 7.35 -16.47 -3.01
C ASP A 138 7.64 -15.58 -4.23
N ASP A 139 6.62 -15.12 -4.96
CA ASP A 139 6.79 -14.39 -6.23
C ASP A 139 6.91 -12.87 -6.08
N LEU A 140 6.39 -12.37 -4.97
CA LEU A 140 6.57 -10.99 -4.60
C LEU A 140 7.86 -10.94 -3.77
N LEU A 141 8.95 -10.50 -4.38
CA LEU A 141 10.28 -10.33 -3.79
C LEU A 141 10.22 -9.81 -2.34
N SER A 142 10.20 -10.74 -1.37
CA SER A 142 10.38 -10.64 0.09
C SER A 142 9.77 -9.49 0.93
N LYS A 143 8.94 -8.59 0.36
CA LYS A 143 8.17 -7.58 1.12
C LYS A 143 6.63 -7.65 1.01
N PRO A 144 5.95 -8.78 0.70
CA PRO A 144 4.58 -8.71 0.16
C PRO A 144 3.51 -8.85 1.20
N LEU A 145 3.77 -9.65 2.24
CA LEU A 145 2.82 -9.84 3.31
C LEU A 145 2.54 -8.48 3.91
N GLU A 146 3.54 -7.72 4.33
CA GLU A 146 3.36 -6.35 4.88
C GLU A 146 2.44 -5.47 4.03
N LYS A 147 2.69 -5.41 2.71
CA LYS A 147 1.93 -4.56 1.79
C LYS A 147 0.48 -4.99 1.59
N HIS A 148 0.18 -6.27 1.72
CA HIS A 148 -1.16 -6.82 1.50
C HIS A 148 -1.88 -7.20 2.79
N SER A 149 -1.15 -7.26 3.91
CA SER A 149 -1.70 -7.56 5.23
C SER A 149 -2.71 -6.50 5.67
N VAL A 150 -2.67 -5.28 5.12
CA VAL A 150 -3.72 -4.28 5.37
C VAL A 150 -5.12 -4.78 4.98
N PHE A 151 -5.23 -5.69 4.01
CA PHE A 151 -6.51 -6.28 3.60
C PHE A 151 -7.07 -7.28 4.60
N THR A 152 -6.29 -7.77 5.57
CA THR A 152 -6.84 -8.66 6.60
C THR A 152 -7.92 -7.97 7.44
N PHE A 153 -7.92 -6.63 7.50
CA PHE A 153 -8.97 -5.84 8.14
C PHE A 153 -10.35 -5.96 7.44
N PHE A 154 -10.42 -6.55 6.25
CA PHE A 154 -11.71 -6.95 5.64
C PHE A 154 -12.31 -8.21 6.29
N SER A 155 -11.55 -8.97 7.08
CA SER A 155 -12.07 -10.15 7.76
C SER A 155 -12.57 -9.77 9.15
N GLY A 156 -13.86 -10.00 9.40
CA GLY A 156 -14.43 -9.84 10.74
C GLY A 156 -13.80 -10.78 11.76
N ALA A 157 -13.41 -11.98 11.34
CA ALA A 157 -12.70 -12.94 12.17
C ALA A 157 -11.30 -12.41 12.56
N PHE A 158 -10.56 -11.82 11.61
CA PHE A 158 -9.28 -11.20 11.90
C PHE A 158 -9.42 -10.02 12.86
N VAL A 159 -10.34 -9.09 12.59
CA VAL A 159 -10.59 -7.92 13.47
C VAL A 159 -10.95 -8.39 14.88
N SER A 160 -11.85 -9.37 15.01
CA SER A 160 -12.22 -9.94 16.31
C SER A 160 -11.05 -10.62 17.02
N ALA A 161 -10.14 -11.24 16.28
CA ALA A 161 -8.96 -11.91 16.84
C ALA A 161 -7.86 -10.95 17.29
N ILE A 162 -7.75 -9.76 16.69
CA ILE A 162 -6.75 -8.76 17.10
C ILE A 162 -7.22 -7.90 18.27
N ILE A 163 -8.53 -7.65 18.43
CA ILE A 163 -9.08 -6.81 19.51
C ILE A 163 -8.54 -7.18 20.90
N PRO A 164 -8.58 -8.46 21.34
CA PRO A 164 -8.03 -8.84 22.65
C PRO A 164 -6.51 -8.68 22.78
N LYS A 165 -5.81 -8.49 21.65
CA LYS A 165 -4.36 -8.35 21.58
C LYS A 165 -3.92 -6.90 21.41
N LEU A 166 -4.85 -5.98 21.20
CA LEU A 166 -4.54 -4.55 21.13
C LEU A 166 -4.04 -4.09 22.50
N ARG A 167 -2.99 -3.27 22.47
CA ARG A 167 -2.42 -2.64 23.65
C ARG A 167 -2.34 -1.16 23.36
N GLU A 168 -3.08 -0.37 24.12
CA GLU A 168 -2.98 1.08 24.10
C GLU A 168 -1.54 1.51 24.44
N LEU A 169 -0.99 2.37 23.60
CA LEU A 169 0.31 3.00 23.84
C LEU A 169 0.03 4.38 24.44
N LYS A 170 0.07 4.52 25.75
CA LYS A 170 -0.27 5.79 26.40
C LYS A 170 0.85 6.82 26.30
N LEU A 171 0.47 8.09 26.09
CA LEU A 171 1.38 9.23 26.20
C LEU A 171 1.86 9.41 27.66
N GLN A 172 0.94 9.32 28.62
CA GLN A 172 1.20 9.35 30.07
C GLN A 172 0.60 8.09 30.70
N GLU A 173 1.33 7.42 31.60
CA GLU A 173 0.90 6.12 32.15
C GLU A 173 -0.45 6.18 32.89
N ASP A 174 -0.66 7.31 33.56
CA ASP A 174 -1.78 7.69 34.41
C ASP A 174 -2.96 8.30 33.66
N ALA A 175 -2.85 8.49 32.33
CA ALA A 175 -3.98 8.93 31.51
C ALA A 175 -5.13 7.90 31.53
N PRO A 176 -6.41 8.33 31.48
CA PRO A 176 -7.54 7.44 31.32
C PRO A 176 -7.38 6.54 30.09
N PRO A 177 -7.79 5.26 30.15
CA PRO A 177 -7.65 4.36 29.02
C PRO A 177 -8.51 4.81 27.83
N HIS A 178 -7.91 4.94 26.66
CA HIS A 178 -8.59 5.15 25.39
C HIS A 178 -8.94 3.82 24.74
N ARG A 179 -10.23 3.52 24.61
CA ARG A 179 -10.68 2.36 23.81
C ARG A 179 -10.60 2.71 22.34
N CYS A 180 -9.78 1.96 21.60
CA CYS A 180 -9.68 2.08 20.15
C CYS A 180 -11.08 1.95 19.49
N ALA A 181 -11.33 2.75 18.45
CA ALA A 181 -12.57 2.75 17.70
C ALA A 181 -12.92 1.36 17.15
N LEU A 182 -11.93 0.54 16.75
CA LEU A 182 -12.17 -0.83 16.30
C LEU A 182 -12.54 -1.80 17.43
N GLU A 183 -12.12 -1.56 18.67
CA GLU A 183 -12.56 -2.38 19.82
C GLU A 183 -14.04 -2.12 20.14
N SER A 184 -14.44 -0.85 20.11
CA SER A 184 -15.83 -0.46 20.39
C SER A 184 -16.76 -0.76 19.21
N ARG A 185 -16.27 -0.65 17.97
CA ARG A 185 -17.07 -0.75 16.74
C ARG A 185 -16.39 -1.67 15.70
N PRO A 186 -16.20 -2.96 16.01
CA PRO A 186 -15.52 -3.89 15.10
C PRO A 186 -16.24 -4.08 13.76
N HIS A 187 -17.56 -3.84 13.73
CA HIS A 187 -18.35 -3.90 12.52
C HIS A 187 -18.06 -2.72 11.56
N GLU A 188 -17.53 -1.60 12.03
CA GLU A 188 -17.09 -0.46 11.21
C GLU A 188 -15.71 -0.66 10.55
N ARG A 189 -15.16 -1.88 10.62
CA ARG A 189 -14.03 -2.29 9.79
C ARG A 189 -14.29 -2.00 8.29
N PRO A 190 -13.23 -1.82 7.49
CA PRO A 190 -13.41 -1.56 6.08
C PRO A 190 -14.00 -2.77 5.35
N LEU A 191 -14.76 -2.48 4.29
CA LEU A 191 -15.47 -3.47 3.47
C LEU A 191 -15.02 -3.48 2.01
N LYS A 192 -14.38 -2.41 1.56
CA LYS A 192 -13.91 -2.29 0.18
C LYS A 192 -12.58 -1.55 0.13
N PRO A 193 -11.71 -1.90 -0.82
CA PRO A 193 -10.47 -1.18 -1.05
C PRO A 193 -10.70 0.05 -1.93
N CYS A 194 -9.81 1.03 -1.81
CA CYS A 194 -9.64 2.12 -2.75
C CYS A 194 -8.14 2.38 -2.94
N LEU A 195 -7.62 2.19 -4.15
CA LEU A 195 -6.24 2.54 -4.45
C LEU A 195 -6.12 4.04 -4.63
N LEU A 196 -5.22 4.65 -3.86
CA LEU A 196 -4.83 6.04 -4.06
C LEU A 196 -3.70 6.09 -5.11
N PRO A 197 -3.95 6.65 -6.30
CA PRO A 197 -2.92 6.77 -7.34
C PRO A 197 -1.85 7.76 -6.90
N LEU A 198 -0.68 7.76 -7.55
CA LEU A 198 0.34 8.79 -7.28
C LEU A 198 -0.22 10.21 -7.46
N LEU A 199 0.13 11.12 -6.55
CA LEU A 199 -0.37 12.51 -6.56
C LEU A 199 -0.09 13.23 -7.89
N GLU A 200 1.08 12.99 -8.49
CA GLU A 200 1.47 13.52 -9.81
C GLU A 200 0.46 13.18 -10.93
N LYS A 201 -0.30 12.11 -10.76
CA LYS A 201 -1.31 11.61 -11.71
C LYS A 201 -2.74 11.82 -11.23
N PHE A 202 -2.91 12.36 -10.03
CA PHE A 202 -4.21 12.54 -9.42
C PHE A 202 -4.86 13.81 -9.95
N LYS A 203 -5.98 13.65 -10.67
CA LYS A 203 -6.64 14.77 -11.38
C LYS A 203 -7.87 15.32 -10.67
N LYS A 204 -8.52 14.51 -9.83
CA LYS A 204 -9.81 14.85 -9.25
C LYS A 204 -9.92 14.30 -7.83
N LYS A 205 -10.15 15.21 -6.89
CA LYS A 205 -10.42 14.89 -5.49
C LYS A 205 -11.60 13.92 -5.33
N ILE A 206 -11.48 13.04 -4.34
CA ILE A 206 -12.45 11.98 -4.02
C ILE A 206 -13.24 12.39 -2.77
N ASN A 207 -14.51 11.97 -2.69
CA ASN A 207 -15.29 12.12 -1.47
C ASN A 207 -14.87 11.06 -0.45
N ILE A 208 -14.67 11.47 0.81
CA ILE A 208 -14.35 10.53 1.88
C ILE A 208 -15.53 9.58 2.07
N GLY A 209 -15.31 8.29 1.80
CA GLY A 209 -16.20 7.20 2.18
C GLY A 209 -15.78 6.55 3.49
N SER A 210 -16.76 6.29 4.36
CA SER A 210 -16.58 5.45 5.55
C SER A 210 -16.41 3.97 5.17
N ARG A 211 -15.67 3.23 6.00
CA ARG A 211 -15.39 1.79 5.79
C ARG A 211 -14.74 1.46 4.43
N VAL A 212 -14.02 2.43 3.88
CA VAL A 212 -13.18 2.27 2.69
C VAL A 212 -11.72 2.22 3.12
N LEU A 213 -11.02 1.14 2.76
CA LEU A 213 -9.58 1.02 3.00
C LEU A 213 -8.83 1.71 1.86
N TYR A 214 -8.33 2.90 2.13
CA TYR A 214 -7.47 3.64 1.23
C TYR A 214 -6.06 3.08 1.30
N LYS A 215 -5.59 2.55 0.18
CA LYS A 215 -4.25 1.99 0.02
C LYS A 215 -3.46 2.82 -1.00
N PRO A 216 -2.41 3.54 -0.58
CA PRO A 216 -1.50 4.21 -1.50
C PRO A 216 -0.79 3.24 -2.45
N VAL A 217 -0.64 3.66 -3.72
CA VAL A 217 0.24 3.00 -4.67
C VAL A 217 1.71 3.35 -4.40
N ALA A 218 1.97 4.53 -3.86
CA ALA A 218 3.32 4.98 -3.51
C ALA A 218 3.96 4.04 -2.48
N GLN A 219 5.20 3.61 -2.73
CA GLN A 219 5.90 2.72 -1.80
C GLN A 219 6.32 3.41 -0.50
N ASN A 220 6.58 4.71 -0.56
CA ASN A 220 7.02 5.53 0.56
C ASN A 220 5.94 6.55 0.92
N PHE A 221 4.68 6.10 0.97
CA PHE A 221 3.61 6.97 1.40
C PHE A 221 3.86 7.38 2.87
N PRO A 222 3.70 8.67 3.20
CA PRO A 222 4.04 9.15 4.54
C PRO A 222 3.17 8.50 5.61
N LEU A 223 3.78 8.26 6.76
CA LEU A 223 3.17 7.85 8.03
C LEU A 223 2.59 6.43 8.12
N VAL A 224 1.77 6.01 7.15
CA VAL A 224 0.94 4.80 7.19
C VAL A 224 1.02 3.99 5.89
N ASP A 225 0.75 2.69 5.99
CA ASP A 225 0.69 1.77 4.83
C ASP A 225 -0.70 1.75 4.18
N ALA A 226 -1.75 1.98 4.97
CA ALA A 226 -3.13 2.18 4.53
C ALA A 226 -3.92 2.89 5.63
N PHE A 227 -5.11 3.40 5.31
CA PHE A 227 -5.99 3.99 6.32
C PHE A 227 -7.45 3.88 5.90
N PHE A 228 -8.35 4.03 6.86
CA PHE A 228 -9.80 4.10 6.61
C PHE A 228 -10.47 5.04 7.60
N PHE A 229 -11.73 5.36 7.34
CA PHE A 229 -12.52 6.25 8.20
C PHE A 229 -13.68 5.49 8.85
N ILE A 230 -13.87 5.78 10.13
CA ILE A 230 -15.00 5.34 10.95
C ILE A 230 -15.85 6.60 11.22
N GLU A 231 -17.16 6.50 11.06
CA GLU A 231 -18.06 7.66 11.22
C GLU A 231 -18.52 7.84 12.66
N SER A 232 -18.83 6.72 13.37
CA SER A 232 -19.54 6.54 14.67
C SER A 232 -19.75 7.77 15.52
N PRO A 233 -19.57 7.90 16.85
CA PRO A 233 -20.03 9.14 17.48
C PRO A 233 -19.10 10.31 17.11
N GLN A 234 -17.82 10.02 16.88
CA GLN A 234 -16.83 10.95 16.36
C GLN A 234 -16.14 10.30 15.17
N LYS A 235 -15.93 11.10 14.11
CA LYS A 235 -15.23 10.65 12.92
C LYS A 235 -13.76 10.39 13.26
N THR A 236 -13.26 9.23 12.90
CA THR A 236 -11.90 8.79 13.22
C THR A 236 -11.17 8.32 11.97
N LEU A 237 -9.97 8.84 11.74
CA LEU A 237 -9.02 8.27 10.79
C LEU A 237 -8.26 7.15 11.49
N VAL A 238 -8.38 5.93 10.98
CA VAL A 238 -7.61 4.77 11.47
C VAL A 238 -6.48 4.51 10.51
N GLY A 239 -5.26 4.84 10.93
CA GLY A 239 -4.02 4.58 10.22
C GLY A 239 -3.50 3.19 10.53
N LEU A 240 -3.14 2.43 9.50
CA LEU A 240 -2.56 1.10 9.62
C LEU A 240 -1.09 1.15 9.27
N ARG A 241 -0.25 0.63 10.17
CA ARG A 241 1.19 0.49 9.93
C ARG A 241 1.62 -0.96 10.11
N MET A 242 2.06 -1.57 9.03
CA MET A 242 2.47 -2.96 8.91
C MET A 242 4.01 -2.99 8.91
N ALA A 243 4.61 -2.93 10.10
CA ALA A 243 6.06 -2.78 10.22
C ALA A 243 6.75 -4.07 10.71
N THR A 244 7.80 -4.49 10.01
CA THR A 244 8.83 -5.40 10.55
C THR A 244 9.84 -4.68 11.44
N ALA A 245 10.03 -3.37 11.26
CA ALA A 245 10.94 -2.58 12.08
C ALA A 245 10.29 -2.19 13.42
N GLY A 246 11.12 -2.05 14.45
CA GLY A 246 10.68 -1.60 15.78
C GLY A 246 10.16 -0.16 15.79
N GLY A 247 9.72 0.31 16.95
CA GLY A 247 9.25 1.69 17.11
C GLY A 247 10.29 2.72 16.69
N HIS A 248 9.86 3.70 15.90
CA HIS A 248 10.65 4.86 15.51
C HIS A 248 9.79 6.10 15.68
N HIS A 249 10.36 7.13 16.29
CA HIS A 249 9.69 8.43 16.41
C HIS A 249 9.33 8.97 15.03
N THR A 250 8.13 9.53 14.93
CA THR A 250 7.64 10.18 13.72
C THR A 250 8.23 11.58 13.65
N THR A 251 8.62 12.05 12.47
CA THR A 251 9.03 13.46 12.31
C THR A 251 7.81 14.35 12.04
N THR A 252 7.88 15.60 12.47
CA THR A 252 6.89 16.64 12.14
C THR A 252 6.69 16.76 10.64
N SER A 253 7.78 16.68 9.87
CA SER A 253 7.74 16.67 8.41
C SER A 253 6.94 15.51 7.82
N THR A 254 7.02 14.31 8.41
CA THR A 254 6.27 13.13 7.93
C THR A 254 4.78 13.32 8.16
N VAL A 255 4.39 13.84 9.33
CA VAL A 255 2.97 14.11 9.65
C VAL A 255 2.42 15.19 8.71
N ARG A 256 3.18 16.26 8.48
CA ARG A 256 2.81 17.33 7.53
C ARG A 256 2.60 16.79 6.11
N GLN A 257 3.54 15.99 5.62
CA GLN A 257 3.42 15.39 4.29
C GLN A 257 2.19 14.50 4.18
N PHE A 258 1.84 13.77 5.24
CA PHE A 258 0.63 12.97 5.26
C PHE A 258 -0.64 13.83 5.22
N THR A 259 -0.74 14.90 6.01
CA THR A 259 -1.90 15.81 5.97
C THR A 259 -2.05 16.50 4.62
N GLU A 260 -0.94 16.95 4.02
CA GLU A 260 -0.92 17.53 2.67
C GLU A 260 -1.41 16.52 1.61
N CYS A 261 -0.97 15.25 1.72
CA CYS A 261 -1.48 14.19 0.85
C CYS A 261 -2.99 14.01 0.99
N LEU A 262 -3.51 13.96 2.22
CA LEU A 262 -4.95 13.82 2.47
C LEU A 262 -5.74 15.02 1.91
N ALA A 263 -5.24 16.24 2.09
CA ALA A 263 -5.83 17.46 1.54
C ALA A 263 -5.86 17.44 0.00
N ALA A 264 -4.81 16.88 -0.62
CA ALA A 264 -4.73 16.72 -2.06
C ALA A 264 -5.70 15.65 -2.59
N TYR A 265 -5.91 14.55 -1.87
CA TYR A 265 -6.81 13.48 -2.31
C TYR A 265 -8.29 13.78 -2.07
N PHE A 266 -8.66 14.41 -0.96
CA PHE A 266 -10.04 14.41 -0.48
C PHE A 266 -10.73 15.77 -0.56
N ASN A 267 -12.00 15.74 -0.97
CA ASN A 267 -12.89 16.90 -0.88
C ASN A 267 -13.24 17.19 0.58
N GLY A 268 -13.28 18.48 0.95
CA GLY A 268 -13.68 18.92 2.29
C GLY A 268 -12.70 18.56 3.41
N TRP A 269 -11.47 18.15 3.08
CA TRP A 269 -10.50 17.69 4.08
C TRP A 269 -10.25 18.72 5.20
N GLU A 270 -10.06 19.99 4.85
CA GLU A 270 -9.76 21.05 5.83
C GLU A 270 -10.84 21.25 6.89
N GLU A 271 -12.11 21.08 6.52
CA GLU A 271 -13.23 21.16 7.46
C GLU A 271 -13.31 19.87 8.31
N LEU A 272 -13.24 18.73 7.64
CA LEU A 272 -13.32 17.40 8.27
C LEU A 272 -12.17 17.14 9.25
N SER A 273 -10.97 17.64 8.99
CA SER A 273 -9.80 17.37 9.82
C SER A 273 -9.84 18.05 11.18
N ARG A 274 -10.65 19.11 11.35
CA ARG A 274 -10.72 19.88 12.61
C ARG A 274 -11.37 19.12 13.75
N GLU A 275 -12.37 18.30 13.43
CA GLU A 275 -13.17 17.55 14.41
C GLU A 275 -12.70 16.09 14.57
N MET A 276 -11.87 15.62 13.64
CA MET A 276 -11.48 14.23 13.52
C MET A 276 -10.39 13.83 14.53
N SER A 277 -10.57 12.67 15.16
CA SER A 277 -9.51 11.99 15.92
C SER A 277 -8.74 11.02 15.03
N TRP A 278 -7.48 10.77 15.35
CA TRP A 278 -6.63 9.83 14.63
C TRP A 278 -6.28 8.67 15.56
N GLU A 279 -6.32 7.46 15.02
CA GLU A 279 -5.87 6.26 15.71
C GLU A 279 -4.82 5.54 14.86
N MET A 280 -3.70 5.14 15.47
CA MET A 280 -2.61 4.47 14.78
C MET A 280 -2.48 3.02 15.27
N ILE A 281 -2.79 2.08 14.38
CA ILE A 281 -2.66 0.65 14.66
C ILE A 281 -1.35 0.14 14.08
N TYR A 282 -0.45 -0.25 14.97
CA TYR A 282 0.81 -0.89 14.63
C TYR A 282 0.66 -2.41 14.67
N VAL A 283 0.70 -3.04 13.50
CA VAL A 283 0.72 -4.51 13.39
C VAL A 283 2.16 -4.95 13.16
N GLN A 284 2.74 -5.60 14.16
CA GLN A 284 4.14 -6.03 14.14
C GLN A 284 4.27 -7.52 13.82
N HIS A 285 5.36 -7.88 13.15
CA HIS A 285 5.77 -9.28 13.02
C HIS A 285 6.16 -9.84 14.39
N GLU A 286 5.91 -11.13 14.64
CA GLU A 286 6.16 -11.77 15.94
C GLU A 286 7.62 -11.68 16.39
N ASN A 287 8.54 -11.74 15.42
CA ASN A 287 9.98 -11.64 15.66
C ASN A 287 10.50 -10.18 15.74
N SER A 288 9.63 -9.18 15.58
CA SER A 288 10.01 -7.78 15.67
C SER A 288 10.12 -7.32 17.12
N LYS A 289 11.00 -6.34 17.38
CA LYS A 289 11.06 -5.69 18.69
C LYS A 289 9.70 -5.04 19.00
N LYS A 290 9.05 -5.52 20.06
CA LYS A 290 7.75 -5.02 20.51
C LYS A 290 7.80 -3.51 20.78
N ILE A 291 6.82 -2.78 20.22
CA ILE A 291 6.58 -1.39 20.57
C ILE A 291 5.87 -1.37 21.92
N THR A 292 6.49 -0.71 22.89
CA THR A 292 5.99 -0.65 24.28
C THR A 292 5.66 0.75 24.74
N LYS A 293 6.07 1.78 23.99
CA LYS A 293 5.90 3.19 24.32
C LYS A 293 5.15 3.90 23.21
N TRP A 294 4.39 4.94 23.58
CA TRP A 294 3.73 5.81 22.62
C TRP A 294 4.74 6.47 21.66
N GLN A 295 4.32 6.59 20.40
CA GLN A 295 5.19 7.02 19.30
C GLN A 295 5.15 8.53 19.15
N ARG A 296 6.12 9.19 19.78
CA ARG A 296 6.30 10.65 19.74
C ARG A 296 6.51 11.20 18.33
N CYS A 297 5.92 12.37 18.09
CA CYS A 297 6.19 13.21 16.93
C CYS A 297 7.19 14.31 17.29
N GLY A 298 8.24 14.47 16.48
CA GLY A 298 9.23 15.57 16.61
C GLY A 298 10.45 15.26 17.50
N PRO A 299 11.31 16.25 17.77
CA PRO A 299 12.50 16.17 18.63
C PRO A 299 12.16 16.29 20.12
N VAL A 300 13.00 15.70 21.00
CA VAL A 300 12.72 15.65 22.45
C VAL A 300 12.67 17.07 23.02
N ASN A 301 13.59 17.93 22.58
CA ASN A 301 13.52 19.35 22.84
C ASN A 301 12.66 20.04 21.76
N THR A 302 11.55 20.65 22.19
CA THR A 302 10.61 21.36 21.32
C THR A 302 10.84 22.88 21.27
N GLU A 303 11.82 23.44 22.00
CA GLU A 303 12.07 24.88 22.09
C GLU A 303 12.45 25.51 20.75
N ASN A 304 13.20 24.76 19.93
CA ASN A 304 13.70 25.22 18.63
C ASN A 304 12.75 24.89 17.46
N LEU A 305 11.52 24.45 17.75
CA LEU A 305 10.55 24.16 16.70
C LEU A 305 10.00 25.46 16.11
N SER A 306 9.82 25.45 14.79
CA SER A 306 8.99 26.46 14.13
C SER A 306 7.55 26.40 14.64
N ASP A 307 6.78 27.48 14.49
CA ASP A 307 5.41 27.52 15.00
C ASP A 307 4.51 26.46 14.33
N ASP A 308 4.67 26.22 13.03
CA ASP A 308 4.00 25.12 12.33
C ASP A 308 4.36 23.74 12.93
N GLU A 309 5.62 23.52 13.32
CA GLU A 309 6.03 22.26 13.93
C GLU A 309 5.46 22.10 15.33
N LYS A 310 5.36 23.19 16.10
CA LYS A 310 4.68 23.19 17.39
C LYS A 310 3.20 22.82 17.23
N GLU A 311 2.52 23.34 16.21
CA GLU A 311 1.13 22.98 15.91
C GLU A 311 1.00 21.49 15.59
N ILE A 312 1.89 20.94 14.76
CA ILE A 312 1.89 19.50 14.43
C ILE A 312 2.14 18.64 15.68
N VAL A 313 3.09 19.03 16.53
CA VAL A 313 3.36 18.30 17.79
C VAL A 313 2.16 18.39 18.73
N ALA A 314 1.54 19.55 18.86
CA ALA A 314 0.34 19.74 19.70
C ALA A 314 -0.83 18.90 19.19
N PHE A 315 -1.08 18.90 17.87
CA PHE A 315 -2.07 18.02 17.24
C PHE A 315 -1.77 16.56 17.54
N TRP A 316 -0.53 16.11 17.32
CA TRP A 316 -0.14 14.72 17.52
C TRP A 316 -0.31 14.28 18.97
N ASN A 317 0.08 15.11 19.93
CA ASN A 317 -0.07 14.81 21.35
C ASN A 317 -1.53 14.82 21.83
N GLY A 318 -2.40 15.61 21.19
CA GLY A 318 -3.78 15.83 21.65
C GLY A 318 -4.87 15.08 20.89
N LYS A 319 -4.59 14.59 19.66
CA LYS A 319 -5.59 14.01 18.75
C LYS A 319 -5.21 12.64 18.18
N VAL A 320 -3.99 12.15 18.42
CA VAL A 320 -3.50 10.87 17.88
C VAL A 320 -3.35 9.85 19.01
N HIS A 321 -4.06 8.75 18.88
CA HIS A 321 -4.12 7.66 19.87
C HIS A 321 -3.48 6.37 19.34
#